data_AF-A0AA37MPL0-F1
#
_entry.id   AF-A0AA37MPL0-F1
#
_cell.length_a   1.000
_cell.length_b   1.000
_cell.length_c   1.000
_cell.angle_alpha   90.00
_cell.angle_beta   90.00
_cell.angle_gamma   90.00
#
_symmetry.space_group_name_H-M   'P 1'
#
loop_
_entity.id
_entity.type
_entity.pdbx_description
1 polymer ?
#
loop_
_entity_poly.entity_id
_entity_poly.type
_entity_poly.pdbx_seq_one_letter_code
_entity_poly.pdbx_strand_id
1 'polypeptide(L)'
;MMDSQENTLELGKNEEVVNEEVTSQVETTENSEPAAEQAEEQTRVVYETKADVLHRLQDIAHGEEVPQKDEVEYLKSSFYKLHVAEREAKLKAYLDAGGDPEQYQYTPDEQEEAFKAEMGIIKEKRAKVFKEQEAEKQENLTKKLAIIDRIKAMVTTPDEANKNYKEFKALQEQWREIKNVPADKANEL
;
A
#
# COMPACT_ATOMS: atom_id res chain seq x y z
N MET A 1 -55.26 19.34 -3.50
CA MET A 1 -54.66 20.39 -2.65
C MET A 1 -53.34 20.73 -3.34
N MET A 2 -53.33 21.68 -4.26
CA MET A 2 -53.17 23.13 -4.02
C MET A 2 -51.85 23.45 -3.32
N ASP A 3 -51.02 24.24 -4.03
CA ASP A 3 -50.13 25.27 -3.50
C ASP A 3 -48.89 24.72 -2.73
N SER A 4 -47.64 25.11 -2.99
CA SER A 4 -47.07 26.39 -3.42
C SER A 4 -45.57 26.15 -3.68
N GLN A 5 -45.03 26.67 -4.79
CA GLN A 5 -44.09 27.81 -4.85
C GLN A 5 -42.72 27.53 -4.21
N GLU A 6 -41.68 27.41 -5.05
CA GLU A 6 -40.76 28.51 -5.42
C GLU A 6 -39.80 28.86 -4.26
N ASN A 7 -38.52 28.53 -4.43
CA ASN A 7 -37.50 29.48 -4.88
C ASN A 7 -37.03 30.41 -3.76
N THR A 8 -35.85 30.14 -3.22
CA THR A 8 -35.01 31.17 -2.59
C THR A 8 -33.59 31.03 -3.14
N LEU A 9 -33.42 31.47 -4.38
CA LEU A 9 -32.19 32.11 -4.82
C LEU A 9 -32.26 33.57 -4.33
N GLU A 10 -31.49 33.92 -3.32
CA GLU A 10 -31.02 35.30 -3.09
C GLU A 10 -29.57 35.21 -2.62
N LEU A 11 -28.64 35.55 -3.50
CA LEU A 11 -28.03 36.88 -3.68
C LEU A 11 -26.90 37.12 -2.68
N GLY A 12 -25.70 37.32 -3.21
CA GLY A 12 -24.55 37.77 -2.40
C GLY A 12 -23.19 37.46 -3.03
N LYS A 13 -22.93 38.10 -4.17
CA LYS A 13 -21.58 38.30 -4.73
C LYS A 13 -20.76 39.19 -3.77
N ASN A 14 -19.54 38.77 -3.44
CA ASN A 14 -18.29 39.54 -3.35
C ASN A 14 -17.33 38.76 -2.44
N GLU A 15 -16.14 38.35 -2.92
CA GLU A 15 -14.89 39.16 -2.88
C GLU A 15 -14.61 39.59 -1.43
N GLU A 16 -13.50 39.28 -0.78
CA GLU A 16 -12.16 38.92 -1.21
C GLU A 16 -11.38 38.55 0.08
N VAL A 17 -10.38 37.67 -0.04
CA VAL A 17 -9.01 37.87 0.53
C VAL A 17 -8.75 37.64 2.03
N VAL A 18 -8.08 36.48 2.27
CA VAL A 18 -6.75 36.30 2.92
C VAL A 18 -6.60 36.28 4.45
N ASN A 19 -5.80 35.28 4.89
CA ASN A 19 -5.00 35.13 6.12
C ASN A 19 -5.72 35.04 7.46
N GLU A 20 -5.20 34.42 8.52
CA GLU A 20 -4.14 33.44 8.83
C GLU A 20 -4.46 32.98 10.28
N GLU A 21 -3.58 32.18 10.88
CA GLU A 21 -3.55 31.75 12.30
C GLU A 21 -4.45 30.53 12.65
N VAL A 22 -3.90 29.31 12.72
CA VAL A 22 -3.02 28.75 13.79
C VAL A 22 -3.71 28.69 15.15
N THR A 23 -4.09 27.47 15.57
CA THR A 23 -4.05 27.11 17.00
C THR A 23 -3.75 25.61 17.16
N SER A 24 -2.51 25.38 17.55
CA SER A 24 -2.00 24.33 18.43
C SER A 24 -3.01 23.55 19.26
N GLN A 25 -2.92 22.22 19.25
CA GLN A 25 -2.94 21.39 20.47
C GLN A 25 -1.99 20.20 20.32
N VAL A 26 -0.95 20.23 21.15
CA VAL A 26 -0.07 19.11 21.49
C VAL A 26 -0.62 18.57 22.81
N GLU A 27 -1.00 17.31 22.86
CA GLU A 27 -1.11 16.58 24.13
C GLU A 27 -0.14 15.40 24.10
N THR A 28 0.94 15.59 24.84
CA THR A 28 1.87 14.58 25.34
C THR A 28 1.22 13.86 26.52
N THR A 29 1.18 12.53 26.47
CA THR A 29 1.17 11.69 27.68
C THR A 29 2.23 10.61 27.54
N GLU A 30 3.36 10.83 28.23
CA GLU A 30 4.27 9.77 28.67
C GLU A 30 3.63 9.02 29.85
N ASN A 31 3.70 7.68 29.89
CA ASN A 31 4.20 6.94 31.06
C ASN A 31 4.43 5.43 30.75
N SER A 32 5.71 5.05 30.81
CA SER A 32 6.32 3.84 31.43
C SER A 32 5.99 2.39 31.00
N GLU A 33 6.96 1.81 30.26
CA GLU A 33 7.73 0.55 30.51
C GLU A 33 7.05 -0.81 30.77
N PRO A 34 7.76 -1.95 30.59
CA PRO A 34 8.68 -2.34 29.51
C PRO A 34 8.32 -3.74 28.95
N ALA A 35 8.49 -3.96 27.65
CA ALA A 35 8.46 -5.32 27.08
C ALA A 35 9.72 -5.49 26.24
N ALA A 36 10.80 -5.87 26.92
CA ALA A 36 11.93 -6.49 26.26
C ALA A 36 11.48 -7.87 25.77
N GLU A 37 11.60 -8.10 24.47
CA GLU A 37 12.40 -9.18 23.86
C GLU A 37 11.81 -9.65 22.52
N GLN A 38 12.71 -9.68 21.52
CA GLN A 38 12.65 -10.44 20.27
C GLN A 38 11.76 -9.88 19.16
N ALA A 39 12.32 -8.91 18.43
CA ALA A 39 12.07 -8.78 17.01
C ALA A 39 13.42 -8.71 16.30
N GLU A 40 13.63 -9.63 15.37
CA GLU A 40 14.81 -9.85 14.53
C GLU A 40 15.48 -8.54 14.08
N GLU A 41 16.80 -8.43 14.30
CA GLU A 41 17.65 -7.41 13.69
C GLU A 41 17.68 -7.62 12.17
N GLN A 42 16.62 -7.22 11.48
CA GLN A 42 16.79 -6.69 10.13
C GLN A 42 17.52 -5.37 10.32
N THR A 43 18.79 -5.33 9.94
CA THR A 43 19.59 -4.10 9.88
C THR A 43 18.91 -3.12 8.93
N ARG A 44 17.94 -2.34 9.44
CA ARG A 44 17.29 -1.30 8.67
C ARG A 44 18.37 -0.28 8.35
N VAL A 45 18.64 -0.12 7.05
CA VAL A 45 19.58 0.88 6.57
C VAL A 45 19.12 2.25 7.08
N VAL A 46 20.01 2.95 7.77
CA VAL A 46 19.75 4.31 8.22
C VAL A 46 20.05 5.24 7.05
N TYR A 47 19.07 6.05 6.67
CA TYR A 47 19.24 7.04 5.60
C TYR A 47 19.55 8.39 6.23
N GLU A 48 20.69 8.96 5.84
CA GLU A 48 21.15 10.25 6.38
C GLU A 48 20.57 11.44 5.60
N THR A 49 20.27 11.25 4.31
CA THR A 49 19.74 12.31 3.45
C THR A 49 18.44 11.91 2.74
N LYS A 50 17.63 12.92 2.37
CA LYS A 50 16.43 12.70 1.54
C LYS A 50 16.76 12.09 0.19
N ALA A 51 17.91 12.43 -0.39
CA ALA A 51 18.36 11.89 -1.66
C ALA A 51 18.61 10.37 -1.58
N ASP A 52 19.19 9.88 -0.48
CA ASP A 52 19.41 8.44 -0.29
C ASP A 52 18.09 7.67 -0.16
N VAL A 53 17.13 8.25 0.58
CA VAL A 53 15.78 7.68 0.69
C VAL A 53 15.10 7.63 -0.67
N LEU A 54 15.21 8.69 -1.46
CA LEU A 54 14.61 8.78 -2.78
C LEU A 54 15.26 7.81 -3.77
N HIS A 55 16.58 7.66 -3.74
CA HIS A 55 17.28 6.66 -4.56
C HIS A 55 16.80 5.24 -4.24
N ARG A 56 16.71 4.89 -2.94
CA ARG A 56 16.17 3.57 -2.57
C ARG A 56 14.73 3.41 -3.02
N LEU A 57 13.91 4.46 -2.89
CA LEU A 57 12.53 4.43 -3.35
C LEU A 57 12.46 4.22 -4.87
N GLN A 58 13.34 4.85 -5.64
CA GLN A 58 13.47 4.65 -7.10
C GLN A 58 13.89 3.21 -7.44
N ASP A 59 14.84 2.64 -6.71
CA ASP A 59 15.25 1.25 -6.92
C ASP A 59 14.06 0.29 -6.73
N ILE A 60 13.22 0.53 -5.73
CA ILE A 60 12.00 -0.26 -5.48
C ILE A 60 10.94 0.04 -6.56
N ALA A 61 10.78 1.31 -6.94
CA ALA A 61 9.78 1.74 -7.90
C ALA A 61 10.06 1.25 -9.32
N HIS A 62 11.33 1.12 -9.73
CA HIS A 62 11.74 0.71 -11.07
C HIS A 62 12.33 -0.69 -11.14
N GLY A 63 12.72 -1.28 -10.01
CA GLY A 63 13.25 -2.64 -9.93
C GLY A 63 12.22 -3.74 -10.19
N GLU A 64 12.72 -4.96 -10.35
CA GLU A 64 11.88 -6.16 -10.53
C GLU A 64 11.35 -6.72 -9.20
N GLU A 65 11.91 -6.26 -8.08
CA GLU A 65 11.54 -6.72 -6.75
C GLU A 65 10.11 -6.29 -6.40
N VAL A 66 9.37 -7.19 -5.74
CA VAL A 66 8.04 -6.87 -5.22
C VAL A 66 8.20 -5.90 -4.05
N PRO A 67 7.60 -4.69 -4.11
CA PRO A 67 7.79 -3.71 -3.05
C PRO A 67 7.25 -4.20 -1.71
N GLN A 68 8.12 -4.25 -0.69
CA GLN A 68 7.74 -4.66 0.65
C GLN A 68 7.05 -3.52 1.38
N LYS A 69 5.90 -3.81 2.00
CA LYS A 69 5.09 -2.80 2.70
C LYS A 69 5.88 -2.09 3.80
N ASP A 70 6.61 -2.84 4.61
CA ASP A 70 7.26 -2.32 5.81
C ASP A 70 8.48 -1.46 5.45
N GLU A 71 9.23 -1.84 4.40
CA GLU A 71 10.33 -1.04 3.86
C GLU A 71 9.80 0.29 3.29
N VAL A 72 8.74 0.24 2.48
CA VAL A 72 8.14 1.44 1.87
C VAL A 72 7.61 2.40 2.94
N GLU A 73 6.99 1.89 4.01
CA GLU A 73 6.51 2.73 5.12
C GLU A 73 7.68 3.35 5.90
N TYR A 74 8.77 2.58 6.11
CA TYR A 74 9.98 3.08 6.75
C TYR A 74 10.66 4.19 5.94
N LEU A 75 10.77 4.02 4.61
CA LEU A 75 11.30 5.05 3.71
C LEU A 75 10.45 6.32 3.77
N LYS A 76 9.13 6.19 3.76
CA LYS A 76 8.20 7.32 3.91
C LYS A 76 8.38 8.06 5.23
N SER A 77 8.44 7.34 6.34
CA SER A 77 8.69 7.95 7.65
C SER A 77 10.04 8.68 7.69
N SER A 78 11.08 8.07 7.12
CA SER A 78 12.43 8.64 7.10
C SER A 78 12.48 9.90 6.23
N PHE A 79 11.88 9.87 5.04
CA PHE A 79 11.82 11.03 4.14
C PHE A 79 11.16 12.24 4.80
N TYR A 80 9.96 12.06 5.37
CA TYR A 80 9.23 13.18 5.97
C TYR A 80 9.89 13.70 7.24
N LYS A 81 10.54 12.83 8.04
CA LYS A 81 11.34 13.27 9.20
C LYS A 81 12.49 14.18 8.77
N LEU A 82 13.26 13.78 7.75
CA LEU A 82 14.36 14.59 7.22
C LEU A 82 13.84 15.87 6.56
N HIS A 83 12.73 15.80 5.82
CA HIS A 83 12.12 16.95 5.16
C HIS A 83 11.60 18.00 6.15
N VAL A 84 10.98 17.58 7.26
CA VAL A 84 10.58 18.50 8.34
C VAL A 84 11.82 19.15 8.97
N ALA A 85 12.84 18.36 9.31
CA ALA A 85 14.07 18.88 9.92
C ALA A 85 14.78 19.91 9.02
N GLU A 86 14.86 19.66 7.71
CA GLU A 86 15.43 20.63 6.77
C GLU A 86 14.60 21.91 6.65
N ARG A 87 13.26 21.81 6.68
CA ARG A 87 12.39 22.99 6.65
C ARG A 87 12.54 23.83 7.90
N GLU A 88 12.59 23.20 9.07
CA GLU A 88 12.84 23.89 10.34
C GLU A 88 14.22 24.55 10.36
N ALA A 89 15.25 23.88 9.84
CA ALA A 89 16.59 24.45 9.71
C ALA A 89 16.62 25.67 8.76
N LYS A 90 15.92 25.60 7.62
CA LYS A 90 15.79 26.73 6.68
C LYS A 90 15.04 27.90 7.30
N LEU A 91 13.94 27.64 8.00
CA LEU A 91 13.17 28.66 8.72
C LEU A 91 14.04 29.32 9.79
N LYS A 92 14.73 28.52 10.60
CA LYS A 92 15.65 29.04 11.63
C LYS A 92 16.77 29.88 11.02
N ALA A 93 17.40 29.41 9.94
CA ALA A 93 18.45 30.18 9.25
C ALA A 93 17.92 31.49 8.67
N TYR A 94 16.68 31.52 8.19
CA TYR A 94 16.02 32.73 7.71
C TYR A 94 15.78 33.74 8.83
N LEU A 95 15.28 33.29 10.00
CA LEU A 95 15.08 34.13 11.18
C LEU A 95 16.42 34.65 11.73
N ASP A 96 17.45 33.80 11.82
CA ASP A 96 18.79 34.17 12.29
C ASP A 96 19.48 35.18 11.36
N ALA A 97 19.15 35.17 10.07
CA ALA A 97 19.60 36.17 9.09
C ALA A 97 18.85 37.51 9.19
N GLY A 98 17.92 37.66 10.15
CA GLY A 98 17.08 38.84 10.33
C GLY A 98 15.91 38.93 9.34
N GLY A 99 15.50 37.79 8.75
CA GLY A 99 14.34 37.68 7.90
C GLY A 99 13.03 37.86 8.67
N ASP A 100 12.01 38.40 8.00
CA ASP A 100 10.69 38.67 8.57
C ASP A 100 9.80 37.43 8.49
N PRO A 101 9.30 36.87 9.62
CA PRO A 101 8.45 35.68 9.63
C PRO A 101 7.27 35.75 8.65
N GLU A 102 6.66 36.93 8.48
CA GLU A 102 5.50 37.13 7.61
C GLU A 102 5.84 37.06 6.11
N GLN A 103 7.13 37.19 5.77
CA GLN A 103 7.62 37.10 4.39
C GLN A 103 8.21 35.73 4.06
N TYR A 104 8.23 34.79 5.01
CA TYR A 104 8.75 33.45 4.77
C TYR A 104 7.77 32.62 3.92
N GLN A 105 8.14 32.36 2.66
CA GLN A 105 7.35 31.52 1.76
C GLN A 105 7.89 30.10 1.70
N TYR A 106 6.98 29.13 1.82
CA TYR A 106 7.29 27.73 1.57
C TYR A 106 7.49 27.50 0.07
N THR A 107 8.71 27.16 -0.32
CA THR A 107 8.99 26.68 -1.67
C THR A 107 8.63 25.21 -1.79
N PRO A 108 7.87 24.79 -2.82
CA PRO A 108 7.71 23.38 -3.16
C PRO A 108 9.08 22.70 -3.30
N ASP A 109 9.19 21.48 -2.76
CA ASP A 109 10.43 20.71 -2.81
C ASP A 109 10.34 19.70 -3.95
N GLU A 110 11.20 19.86 -4.96
CA GLU A 110 11.31 18.95 -6.10
C GLU A 110 11.52 17.49 -5.66
N GLN A 111 12.22 17.27 -4.53
CA GLN A 111 12.44 15.93 -3.99
C GLN A 111 11.16 15.35 -3.38
N GLU A 112 10.27 16.19 -2.82
CA GLU A 112 8.98 15.73 -2.31
C GLU A 112 8.05 15.33 -3.47
N GLU A 113 8.05 16.10 -4.56
CA GLU A 113 7.28 15.77 -5.75
C GLU A 113 7.76 14.46 -6.38
N ALA A 114 9.08 14.31 -6.53
CA ALA A 114 9.67 13.06 -7.01
C ALA A 114 9.36 11.89 -6.06
N PHE A 115 9.47 12.08 -4.74
CA PHE A 115 9.10 11.05 -3.76
C PHE A 115 7.64 10.59 -3.91
N LYS A 116 6.70 11.54 -4.09
CA LYS A 116 5.28 11.24 -4.30
C LYS A 116 5.05 10.48 -5.61
N ALA A 117 5.73 10.86 -6.68
CA ALA A 117 5.64 10.19 -7.97
C ALA A 117 6.09 8.72 -7.86
N GLU A 118 7.25 8.47 -7.26
CA GLU A 118 7.80 7.12 -7.06
C GLU A 118 6.92 6.27 -6.13
N MET A 119 6.37 6.87 -5.07
CA MET A 119 5.40 6.20 -4.20
C MET A 119 4.13 5.78 -4.96
N GLY A 120 3.70 6.58 -5.93
CA GLY A 120 2.60 6.24 -6.85
C GLY A 120 2.89 4.97 -7.63
N ILE A 121 4.07 4.89 -8.25
CA ILE A 121 4.53 3.72 -9.03
C ILE A 121 4.57 2.47 -8.14
N ILE A 122 5.12 2.58 -6.93
CA ILE A 122 5.18 1.47 -5.97
C ILE A 122 3.78 0.98 -5.60
N LYS A 123 2.84 1.90 -5.37
CA LYS A 123 1.45 1.55 -5.06
C LYS A 123 0.80 0.77 -6.21
N GLU A 124 1.01 1.21 -7.45
CA GLU A 124 0.51 0.52 -8.63
C GLU A 124 1.13 -0.87 -8.80
N LYS A 125 2.45 -1.00 -8.62
CA LYS A 125 3.14 -2.30 -8.65
C LYS A 125 2.58 -3.27 -7.62
N ARG A 126 2.40 -2.82 -6.37
CA ARG A 126 1.82 -3.66 -5.31
C ARG A 126 0.39 -4.06 -5.62
N ALA A 127 -0.43 -3.16 -6.15
CA ALA A 127 -1.79 -3.46 -6.56
C ALA A 127 -1.82 -4.50 -7.70
N LYS A 128 -0.89 -4.40 -8.66
CA LYS A 128 -0.74 -5.37 -9.75
C LYS A 128 -0.39 -6.76 -9.22
N VAL A 129 0.64 -6.86 -8.37
CA VAL A 129 1.05 -8.15 -7.76
C VAL A 129 -0.09 -8.77 -6.96
N PHE A 130 -0.81 -7.96 -6.18
CA PHE A 130 -1.98 -8.45 -5.44
C PHE A 130 -3.06 -9.00 -6.36
N LYS A 131 -3.36 -8.29 -7.47
CA LYS A 131 -4.34 -8.74 -8.46
C LYS A 131 -3.91 -10.02 -9.18
N GLU A 132 -2.64 -10.15 -9.51
CA GLU A 132 -2.07 -11.36 -10.13
C GLU A 132 -2.15 -12.55 -9.19
N GLN A 133 -1.79 -12.38 -7.91
CA GLN A 133 -1.93 -13.43 -6.90
C GLN A 133 -3.39 -13.87 -6.73
N GLU A 134 -4.33 -12.93 -6.76
CA GLU A 134 -5.75 -13.26 -6.63
C GLU A 134 -6.28 -13.98 -7.87
N ALA A 135 -5.85 -13.57 -9.07
CA ALA A 135 -6.17 -14.26 -10.31
C ALA A 135 -5.59 -15.69 -10.32
N GLU A 136 -4.34 -15.87 -9.87
CA GLU A 136 -3.69 -17.19 -9.76
C GLU A 136 -4.47 -18.12 -8.82
N LYS A 137 -4.87 -17.62 -7.64
CA LYS A 137 -5.73 -18.38 -6.71
C LYS A 137 -7.03 -18.80 -7.37
N GLN A 138 -7.68 -17.91 -8.11
CA GLN A 138 -8.95 -18.21 -8.79
C GLN A 138 -8.77 -19.24 -9.91
N GLU A 139 -7.67 -19.17 -10.66
CA GLU A 139 -7.32 -20.17 -11.67
C GLU A 139 -7.05 -21.53 -11.02
N ASN A 140 -6.33 -21.55 -9.90
CA ASN A 140 -6.06 -22.75 -9.12
C ASN A 140 -7.33 -23.39 -8.57
N LEU A 141 -8.29 -22.59 -8.10
CA LEU A 141 -9.62 -23.06 -7.70
C LEU A 141 -10.36 -23.72 -8.89
N THR A 142 -10.32 -23.07 -10.05
CA THR A 142 -10.95 -23.60 -11.27
C THR A 142 -10.33 -24.94 -11.69
N LYS A 143 -8.99 -25.04 -11.64
CA LYS A 143 -8.27 -26.30 -11.91
C LYS A 143 -8.66 -27.40 -10.92
N LYS A 144 -8.77 -27.08 -9.62
CA LYS A 144 -9.21 -28.03 -8.60
C LYS A 144 -10.63 -28.54 -8.86
N LEU A 145 -11.58 -27.64 -9.14
CA LEU A 145 -12.95 -28.04 -9.50
C LEU A 145 -12.99 -28.93 -10.74
N ALA A 146 -12.22 -28.60 -11.78
CA ALA A 146 -12.12 -29.42 -12.99
C ALA A 146 -11.54 -30.81 -12.71
N ILE A 147 -10.55 -30.93 -11.80
CA ILE A 147 -10.03 -32.22 -11.35
C ILE A 147 -11.12 -33.03 -10.64
N ILE A 148 -11.89 -32.42 -9.74
CA ILE A 148 -13.01 -33.09 -9.05
C ILE A 148 -14.02 -33.65 -10.06
N ASP A 149 -14.44 -32.83 -11.02
CA ASP A 149 -15.44 -33.24 -12.01
C ASP A 149 -14.93 -34.35 -12.92
N ARG A 150 -13.65 -34.30 -13.30
CA ARG A 150 -12.99 -35.36 -14.06
C ARG A 150 -12.90 -36.66 -13.27
N ILE A 151 -12.57 -36.59 -11.98
CA ILE A 151 -12.59 -37.76 -11.08
C ILE A 151 -14.00 -38.33 -10.97
N LYS A 152 -15.03 -37.50 -10.76
CA LYS A 152 -16.43 -37.94 -10.69
C LYS A 152 -16.87 -38.66 -11.96
N ALA A 153 -16.47 -38.16 -13.13
CA ALA A 153 -16.79 -38.77 -14.42
C ALA A 153 -16.10 -40.13 -14.65
N MET A 154 -14.96 -40.39 -14.00
CA MET A 154 -14.19 -41.64 -14.17
C MET A 154 -14.72 -42.84 -13.40
N VAL A 155 -15.60 -42.63 -12.41
CA VAL A 155 -16.09 -43.69 -11.50
C VAL A 155 -17.47 -44.18 -11.93
N THR A 156 -17.61 -44.57 -13.20
CA THR A 156 -18.88 -44.99 -13.81
C THR A 156 -19.09 -46.50 -13.80
N THR A 157 -18.06 -47.32 -14.00
CA THR A 157 -18.17 -48.80 -13.96
C THR A 157 -16.89 -49.49 -13.44
N PRO A 158 -16.96 -50.73 -12.90
CA PRO A 158 -15.79 -51.46 -12.40
C PRO A 158 -14.70 -51.74 -13.46
N ASP A 159 -15.08 -51.96 -14.72
CA ASP A 159 -14.13 -52.19 -15.83
C ASP A 159 -13.42 -50.90 -16.28
N GLU A 160 -14.08 -49.74 -16.17
CA GLU A 160 -13.49 -48.43 -16.44
C GLU A 160 -12.57 -47.96 -15.30
N ALA A 161 -12.88 -48.32 -14.05
CA ALA A 161 -12.07 -47.97 -12.88
C ALA A 161 -10.62 -48.47 -12.99
N ASN A 162 -10.42 -49.71 -13.47
CA ASN A 162 -9.08 -50.26 -13.68
C ASN A 162 -8.31 -49.58 -14.84
N LYS A 163 -9.01 -49.11 -15.87
CA LYS A 163 -8.40 -48.37 -16.99
C LYS A 163 -8.04 -46.94 -16.59
N ASN A 164 -8.87 -46.30 -15.77
CA ASN A 164 -8.72 -44.91 -15.36
C ASN A 164 -7.79 -44.73 -14.14
N TYR A 165 -7.34 -45.81 -13.49
CA TYR A 165 -6.51 -45.74 -12.28
C TYR A 165 -5.23 -44.90 -12.44
N LYS A 166 -4.54 -45.01 -13.59
CA LYS A 166 -3.35 -44.19 -13.87
C LYS A 166 -3.69 -42.71 -13.98
N GLU A 167 -4.80 -42.39 -14.61
CA GLU A 167 -5.27 -41.01 -14.79
C GLU A 167 -5.76 -40.42 -13.47
N PHE A 168 -6.45 -41.20 -12.65
CA PHE A 168 -6.82 -40.83 -11.28
C PHE A 168 -5.59 -40.48 -10.43
N LYS A 169 -4.51 -41.27 -10.53
CA LYS A 169 -3.26 -40.98 -9.81
C LYS A 169 -2.62 -39.67 -10.27
N ALA A 170 -2.58 -39.42 -11.58
CA ALA A 170 -2.08 -38.15 -12.13
C ALA A 170 -2.93 -36.95 -11.65
N LEU A 171 -4.26 -37.09 -11.63
CA LEU A 171 -5.17 -36.05 -11.14
C LEU A 171 -5.01 -35.81 -9.63
N GLN A 172 -4.78 -36.88 -8.85
CA GLN A 172 -4.50 -36.77 -7.42
C GLN A 172 -3.17 -36.05 -7.15
N GLU A 173 -2.16 -36.25 -7.99
CA GLU A 173 -0.87 -35.55 -7.91
C GLU A 173 -1.03 -34.07 -8.27
N GLN A 174 -1.67 -33.75 -9.40
CA GLN A 174 -1.99 -32.37 -9.81
C GLN A 174 -2.78 -31.62 -8.73
N TRP A 175 -3.75 -32.28 -8.08
CA TRP A 175 -4.50 -31.69 -6.98
C TRP A 175 -3.60 -31.28 -5.80
N ARG A 176 -2.59 -32.09 -5.48
CA ARG A 176 -1.65 -31.85 -4.37
C ARG A 176 -0.63 -30.77 -4.71
N GLU A 177 -0.26 -30.64 -5.98
CA GLU A 177 0.62 -29.58 -6.46
C GLU A 177 -0.04 -28.20 -6.35
N ILE A 178 -1.36 -28.13 -6.58
CA ILE A 178 -2.12 -26.88 -6.44
C ILE A 178 -2.36 -26.59 -4.95
N LYS A 179 -1.63 -25.61 -4.40
CA LYS A 179 -1.73 -25.23 -2.97
C LYS A 179 -2.47 -23.92 -2.73
N ASN A 180 -2.29 -22.94 -3.61
CA ASN A 180 -2.80 -21.59 -3.40
C ASN A 180 -4.19 -21.44 -4.02
N VAL A 181 -5.23 -21.56 -3.21
CA VAL A 181 -6.64 -21.31 -3.57
C VAL A 181 -7.25 -20.26 -2.64
N PRO A 182 -8.37 -19.59 -3.01
CA PRO A 182 -9.02 -18.64 -2.13
C PRO A 182 -9.45 -19.32 -0.83
N ALA A 183 -9.10 -18.75 0.33
CA ALA A 183 -9.31 -19.37 1.64
C ALA A 183 -10.79 -19.69 1.90
N ASP A 184 -11.70 -18.81 1.45
CA ASP A 184 -13.14 -18.98 1.59
C ASP A 184 -13.68 -20.19 0.82
N LYS A 185 -13.01 -20.56 -0.28
CA LYS A 185 -13.37 -21.70 -1.14
C LYS A 185 -12.55 -22.96 -0.87
N ALA A 186 -11.48 -22.84 -0.10
CA ALA A 186 -10.64 -23.97 0.29
C ALA A 186 -11.41 -25.01 1.11
N ASN A 187 -12.38 -24.58 1.92
CA ASN A 187 -13.21 -25.47 2.75
C ASN A 187 -14.37 -26.14 2.00
N GLU A 188 -14.70 -25.67 0.79
CA GLU A 188 -15.79 -26.20 -0.05
C GLU A 188 -15.29 -27.25 -1.07
N LEU A 189 -13.97 -27.43 -1.16
CA LEU A 189 -13.25 -28.34 -2.06
C LEU A 189 -12.99 -29.71 -1.41
#